data_AF-A0A9E6D1W2-F1
#
_entry.id   AF-A0A9E6D1W2-F1
#
_cell.length_a   1.000
_cell.length_b   1.000
_cell.length_c   1.000
_cell.angle_alpha   90.00
_cell.angle_beta   90.00
_cell.angle_gamma   90.00
#
_symmetry.space_group_name_H-M   'P 1'
#
loop_
_entity.id
_entity.type
_entity.pdbx_description
1 polymer ?
#
loop_
_entity_poly.entity_id
_entity_poly.type
_entity_poly.pdbx_seq_one_letter_code
_entity_poly.pdbx_strand_id
1 'polypeptide(L)'
;MISKLYLIQRISILFVFVIGLIFFTGCGGSTEDDVTCTEATWYKDADGDGSGNMLESLVACEQPTGYVSNSNDKNDQDSSTIEEGTDDTGDTGDTGDTTDDNCVTSTADNDMAVLACKFYNDASLTVVVNDNTIKITSTSEPDHKSMYYATSNSLYQAYDNTANDPDFKKNPNTIGAMNYTFTIPRFPTSASNKKATGFGAMGVSLNSVVFYNQVAAPGDDILEELHTFDQYAGHPTNTGSYHYHIEPTWLTELKGSDTFLGFLLDGFPVYGPYENDVEITNDDLDDYHGHTGVTADFPAGIYHYHITTDFPWINGDGYYGTAGTVTQ
;
A
#
# COMPACT_ATOMS: atom_id res chain seq x y z
N MET A 1 38.08 15.88 13.25
CA MET A 1 38.78 14.65 13.74
C MET A 1 37.90 14.11 14.86
N ILE A 2 37.10 13.07 14.72
CA ILE A 2 37.35 11.74 14.15
C ILE A 2 36.02 11.26 13.51
N SER A 3 36.11 10.71 12.31
CA SER A 3 35.01 10.05 11.60
C SER A 3 34.72 8.68 12.23
N LYS A 4 33.45 8.31 12.33
CA LYS A 4 33.03 6.90 12.38
C LYS A 4 31.92 6.70 11.37
N LEU A 5 32.36 6.25 10.20
CA LEU A 5 31.59 5.70 9.11
C LEU A 5 31.09 4.32 9.58
N TYR A 6 29.78 4.12 9.74
CA TYR A 6 29.20 2.80 9.94
C TYR A 6 28.82 2.25 8.56
N LEU A 7 29.64 1.32 8.08
CA LEU A 7 29.43 0.55 6.87
C LEU A 7 28.62 -0.69 7.25
N ILE A 8 27.37 -0.79 6.83
CA ILE A 8 26.56 -2.01 6.96
C ILE A 8 27.08 -3.00 5.91
N GLN A 9 27.89 -3.96 6.36
CA GLN A 9 28.41 -5.02 5.52
C GLN A 9 27.36 -6.15 5.44
N ARG A 10 26.64 -6.23 4.31
CA ARG A 10 25.78 -7.38 4.00
C ARG A 10 26.66 -8.63 3.83
N ILE A 11 26.50 -9.61 4.70
CA ILE A 11 27.13 -10.93 4.61
C ILE A 11 26.33 -11.75 3.59
N SER A 12 26.90 -11.96 2.40
CA SER A 12 26.40 -12.95 1.45
C SER A 12 26.65 -14.35 2.01
N ILE A 13 25.58 -15.04 2.44
CA ILE A 13 25.64 -16.44 2.86
C ILE A 13 25.73 -17.30 1.59
N LEU A 14 26.95 -17.70 1.25
CA LEU A 14 27.22 -18.75 0.28
C LEU A 14 26.94 -20.11 0.94
N PHE A 15 25.78 -20.72 0.67
CA PHE A 15 25.46 -22.07 1.13
C PHE A 15 26.36 -23.10 0.43
N VAL A 16 27.40 -23.57 1.12
CA VAL A 16 28.19 -24.74 0.71
C VAL A 16 27.48 -25.99 1.25
N PHE A 17 26.70 -26.65 0.41
CA PHE A 17 26.15 -27.98 0.72
C PHE A 17 27.26 -29.03 0.62
N VAL A 18 27.70 -29.53 1.78
CA VAL A 18 28.52 -30.73 1.89
C VAL A 18 27.61 -31.94 1.68
N ILE A 19 27.61 -32.51 0.46
CA ILE A 19 26.90 -33.76 0.17
C ILE A 19 27.69 -34.91 0.78
N GLY A 20 27.13 -35.52 1.83
CA GLY A 20 27.59 -36.80 2.37
C GLY A 20 27.29 -37.93 1.40
N LEU A 21 28.35 -38.60 0.92
CA LEU A 21 28.25 -39.84 0.17
C LEU A 21 27.70 -40.97 1.07
N ILE A 22 26.45 -41.37 0.85
CA ILE A 22 25.91 -42.64 1.34
C ILE A 22 25.82 -43.59 0.15
N PHE A 23 26.60 -44.66 0.19
CA PHE A 23 26.51 -45.76 -0.77
C PHE A 23 25.23 -46.56 -0.53
N PHE A 24 24.29 -46.53 -1.47
CA PHE A 24 23.25 -47.55 -1.59
C PHE A 24 23.45 -48.34 -2.90
N THR A 25 23.81 -49.61 -2.74
CA THR A 25 23.78 -50.63 -3.77
C THR A 25 22.34 -50.96 -4.16
N GLY A 26 21.98 -50.55 -5.38
CA GLY A 26 21.13 -51.20 -6.39
C GLY A 26 19.83 -51.92 -5.99
N CYS A 27 18.73 -51.50 -6.60
CA CYS A 27 17.98 -52.34 -7.55
C CYS A 27 17.16 -51.43 -8.49
N GLY A 28 17.13 -51.76 -9.78
CA GLY A 28 16.64 -50.90 -10.85
C GLY A 28 15.11 -50.78 -10.97
N GLY A 29 14.70 -49.63 -11.48
CA GLY A 29 13.35 -49.28 -11.94
C GLY A 29 13.44 -48.01 -12.80
N SER A 30 12.64 -47.96 -13.85
CA SER A 30 12.70 -47.09 -15.03
C SER A 30 12.62 -45.57 -14.78
N THR A 31 13.05 -44.84 -15.82
CA THR A 31 12.86 -43.41 -16.12
C THR A 31 11.49 -42.87 -15.70
N GLU A 32 11.47 -41.64 -15.19
CA GLU A 32 10.64 -40.49 -15.63
C GLU A 32 10.83 -39.34 -14.62
N ASP A 33 11.18 -38.16 -15.14
CA ASP A 33 11.04 -36.80 -14.62
C ASP A 33 11.17 -36.51 -13.11
N ASP A 34 12.30 -35.91 -12.72
CA ASP A 34 12.37 -35.01 -11.57
C ASP A 34 11.57 -33.73 -11.92
N VAL A 35 10.25 -33.80 -11.79
CA VAL A 35 9.38 -32.62 -11.93
C VAL A 35 9.65 -31.73 -10.73
N THR A 36 10.59 -30.81 -10.86
CA THR A 36 10.64 -29.60 -10.05
C THR A 36 9.36 -28.83 -10.33
N CYS A 37 8.35 -28.97 -9.47
CA CYS A 37 7.13 -28.20 -9.63
C CYS A 37 7.32 -26.80 -9.05
N THR A 38 6.96 -25.79 -9.86
CA THR A 38 6.94 -24.41 -9.41
C THR A 38 5.68 -24.22 -8.60
N GLU A 39 5.83 -24.04 -7.30
CA GLU A 39 4.70 -23.74 -6.40
C GLU A 39 4.10 -22.38 -6.76
N ALA A 40 2.76 -22.32 -6.83
CA ALA A 40 1.99 -21.10 -7.02
C ALA A 40 1.04 -20.89 -5.85
N THR A 41 0.71 -19.63 -5.58
CA THR A 41 -0.34 -19.27 -4.63
C THR A 41 -1.69 -19.37 -5.34
N TRP A 42 -2.63 -20.07 -4.70
CA TRP A 42 -4.00 -20.26 -5.15
C TRP A 42 -4.96 -19.65 -4.12
N TYR A 43 -6.00 -18.99 -4.59
CA TYR A 43 -6.97 -18.26 -3.77
C TYR A 43 -8.32 -18.96 -3.84
N LYS A 44 -8.99 -19.13 -2.72
CA LYS A 44 -10.24 -19.89 -2.65
C LYS A 44 -11.35 -19.18 -3.41
N ASP A 45 -12.02 -19.91 -4.28
CA ASP A 45 -13.21 -19.47 -5.02
C ASP A 45 -14.41 -20.16 -4.36
N ALA A 46 -15.10 -19.42 -3.49
CA ALA A 46 -16.11 -19.99 -2.58
C ALA A 46 -17.47 -20.19 -3.25
N ASP A 47 -17.81 -19.37 -4.24
CA ASP A 47 -19.10 -19.36 -4.93
C ASP A 47 -19.04 -19.80 -6.39
N GLY A 48 -17.84 -19.95 -6.95
CA GLY A 48 -17.57 -20.60 -8.23
C GLY A 48 -17.58 -19.65 -9.44
N ASP A 49 -17.35 -18.36 -9.22
CA ASP A 49 -17.36 -17.33 -10.28
C ASP A 49 -16.01 -17.18 -11.00
N GLY A 50 -14.95 -17.82 -10.51
CA GLY A 50 -13.60 -17.72 -11.05
C GLY A 50 -12.73 -16.62 -10.42
N SER A 51 -13.23 -15.94 -9.39
CA SER A 51 -12.52 -14.95 -8.58
C SER A 51 -12.06 -15.59 -7.26
N GLY A 52 -10.83 -15.30 -6.82
CA GLY A 52 -10.30 -15.92 -5.59
C GLY A 52 -10.17 -14.94 -4.42
N ASN A 53 -10.50 -15.39 -3.22
CA ASN A 53 -10.37 -14.59 -1.99
C ASN A 53 -8.91 -14.50 -1.53
N MET A 54 -8.38 -13.27 -1.50
CA MET A 54 -7.02 -12.98 -1.06
C MET A 54 -6.71 -13.35 0.40
N LEU A 55 -7.73 -13.36 1.28
CA LEU A 55 -7.62 -13.71 2.69
C LEU A 55 -7.64 -15.23 2.94
N GLU A 56 -8.01 -16.02 1.92
CA GLU A 56 -8.02 -17.49 1.98
C GLU A 56 -7.19 -18.07 0.82
N SER A 57 -5.87 -18.20 1.04
CA SER A 57 -4.94 -18.73 0.05
C SER A 57 -4.19 -19.98 0.52
N LEU A 58 -3.67 -20.75 -0.45
CA LEU A 58 -2.79 -21.88 -0.21
C LEU A 58 -1.71 -21.98 -1.30
N VAL A 59 -0.60 -22.65 -0.99
CA VAL A 59 0.50 -22.88 -1.93
C VAL A 59 0.43 -24.31 -2.46
N ALA A 60 0.36 -24.48 -3.77
CA ALA A 60 0.35 -25.78 -4.43
C ALA A 60 0.93 -25.72 -5.86
N CYS A 61 1.42 -26.85 -6.35
CA CYS A 61 1.99 -26.95 -7.69
C CYS A 61 0.95 -26.96 -8.82
N GLU A 62 -0.25 -27.47 -8.55
CA GLU A 62 -1.37 -27.53 -9.49
C GLU A 62 -2.60 -26.90 -8.82
N GLN A 63 -3.53 -26.36 -9.62
CA GLN A 63 -4.76 -25.72 -9.14
C GLN A 63 -5.58 -26.66 -8.25
N PRO A 64 -5.72 -26.37 -6.95
CA PRO A 64 -6.63 -27.12 -6.08
C PRO A 64 -8.09 -26.90 -6.51
N THR A 65 -8.94 -27.91 -6.32
CA THR A 65 -10.37 -27.76 -6.58
C THR A 65 -10.98 -26.69 -5.67
N GLY A 66 -11.71 -25.74 -6.26
CA GLY A 66 -12.30 -24.60 -5.53
C GLY A 66 -11.32 -23.48 -5.22
N TYR A 67 -10.21 -23.39 -5.96
CA TYR A 67 -9.26 -22.28 -5.89
C TYR A 67 -8.90 -21.81 -7.29
N VAL A 68 -8.55 -20.54 -7.45
CA VAL A 68 -8.14 -19.89 -8.71
C VAL A 68 -6.81 -19.15 -8.54
N SER A 69 -6.16 -18.78 -9.64
CA SER A 69 -4.83 -18.16 -9.64
C SER A 69 -4.85 -16.64 -9.45
N ASN A 70 -6.03 -16.04 -9.33
CA ASN A 70 -6.21 -14.60 -9.09
C ASN A 70 -6.79 -14.37 -7.69
N SER A 71 -6.54 -13.20 -7.13
CA SER A 71 -7.02 -12.80 -5.81
C SER A 71 -8.10 -11.71 -5.92
N ASN A 72 -8.95 -11.80 -6.96
CA ASN A 72 -9.82 -10.71 -7.38
C ASN A 72 -11.21 -10.75 -6.71
N ASP A 73 -11.47 -11.74 -5.85
CA ASP A 73 -12.75 -11.84 -5.15
C ASP A 73 -12.83 -10.81 -4.02
N LYS A 74 -13.73 -9.85 -4.19
CA LYS A 74 -14.04 -8.82 -3.19
C LYS A 74 -15.22 -9.24 -2.29
N ASN A 75 -15.93 -10.33 -2.61
CA ASN A 75 -17.10 -10.84 -1.90
C ASN A 75 -17.42 -12.33 -2.23
N ASP A 76 -16.91 -13.25 -1.39
CA ASP A 76 -17.11 -14.73 -1.43
C ASP A 76 -18.56 -15.26 -1.37
N GLN A 77 -19.57 -14.41 -1.55
CA GLN A 77 -20.99 -14.74 -1.50
C GLN A 77 -21.74 -14.29 -2.76
N ASP A 78 -21.07 -13.71 -3.76
CA ASP A 78 -21.68 -13.23 -5.00
C ASP A 78 -21.02 -13.83 -6.25
N SER A 79 -21.76 -14.73 -6.91
CA SER A 79 -21.31 -15.52 -8.06
C SER A 79 -21.24 -14.74 -9.39
N SER A 80 -21.11 -13.41 -9.38
CA SER A 80 -21.21 -12.58 -10.59
C SER A 80 -19.90 -12.50 -11.37
N THR A 81 -19.80 -13.33 -12.41
CA THR A 81 -18.66 -13.34 -13.36
C THR A 81 -18.51 -11.97 -14.04
N ILE A 82 -17.36 -11.30 -13.89
CA ILE A 82 -16.99 -10.17 -14.74
C ILE A 82 -16.70 -10.71 -16.14
N GLU A 83 -17.72 -10.80 -17.00
CA GLU A 83 -17.52 -11.06 -18.42
C GLU A 83 -17.03 -9.78 -19.12
N GLU A 84 -15.86 -9.91 -19.74
CA GLU A 84 -15.19 -8.88 -20.51
C GLU A 84 -15.93 -8.64 -21.85
N GLY A 85 -16.65 -7.51 -21.92
CA GLY A 85 -16.97 -6.81 -23.18
C GLY A 85 -18.43 -6.81 -23.64
N THR A 86 -19.03 -5.62 -23.81
CA THR A 86 -19.14 -4.94 -25.11
C THR A 86 -19.68 -3.52 -24.92
N ASP A 87 -19.07 -2.59 -25.64
CA ASP A 87 -19.53 -1.24 -25.98
C ASP A 87 -21.05 -1.14 -26.21
N ASP A 88 -21.75 -0.31 -25.43
CA ASP A 88 -22.97 0.34 -25.89
C ASP A 88 -22.99 1.81 -25.45
N THR A 89 -22.94 2.66 -26.46
CA THR A 89 -23.03 4.10 -26.34
C THR A 89 -24.45 4.53 -25.94
N GLY A 90 -24.59 4.94 -24.68
CA GLY A 90 -25.51 5.99 -24.27
C GLY A 90 -26.78 5.52 -23.56
N ASP A 91 -26.86 5.82 -22.26
CA ASP A 91 -28.03 6.49 -21.72
C ASP A 91 -27.66 7.35 -20.51
N THR A 92 -28.29 8.52 -20.48
CA THR A 92 -28.20 9.52 -19.43
C THR A 92 -29.14 9.15 -18.28
N GLY A 93 -28.56 8.92 -17.11
CA GLY A 93 -29.28 8.99 -15.84
C GLY A 93 -29.63 7.62 -15.28
N ASP A 94 -28.78 7.13 -14.39
CA ASP A 94 -29.24 6.32 -13.27
C ASP A 94 -28.72 6.92 -11.97
N THR A 95 -29.63 7.11 -11.03
CA THR A 95 -29.37 7.53 -9.66
C THR A 95 -29.83 6.38 -8.79
N GLY A 96 -28.93 5.48 -8.44
CA GLY A 96 -29.21 4.45 -7.46
C GLY A 96 -28.60 3.09 -7.78
N ASP A 97 -27.27 3.02 -7.85
CA ASP A 97 -26.56 1.82 -7.44
C ASP A 97 -25.31 2.25 -6.65
N THR A 98 -25.16 1.72 -5.44
CA THR A 98 -24.07 2.10 -4.53
C THR A 98 -23.37 0.82 -4.11
N THR A 99 -22.50 0.29 -4.97
CA THR A 99 -21.39 -0.60 -4.54
C THR A 99 -20.26 -0.87 -5.56
N ASP A 100 -20.22 -0.30 -6.77
CA ASP A 100 -19.00 -0.33 -7.62
C ASP A 100 -18.97 0.78 -8.70
N ASP A 101 -19.31 2.02 -8.35
CA ASP A 101 -19.60 3.09 -9.33
C ASP A 101 -18.59 4.27 -9.29
N ASN A 102 -17.44 4.08 -8.64
CA ASN A 102 -16.43 5.14 -8.49
C ASN A 102 -15.29 5.07 -9.52
N CYS A 103 -15.23 4.05 -10.39
CA CYS A 103 -14.21 4.00 -11.44
C CYS A 103 -14.57 5.00 -12.54
N VAL A 104 -13.97 6.17 -12.49
CA VAL A 104 -14.13 7.19 -13.51
C VAL A 104 -13.13 6.94 -14.63
N THR A 105 -13.62 6.71 -15.85
CA THR A 105 -12.76 6.85 -17.03
C THR A 105 -12.66 8.33 -17.39
N SER A 106 -11.45 8.81 -17.64
CA SER A 106 -11.20 10.20 -18.01
C SER A 106 -10.23 10.28 -19.18
N THR A 107 -10.46 11.27 -20.05
CA THR A 107 -9.56 11.60 -21.16
C THR A 107 -8.65 12.78 -20.83
N ALA A 108 -8.78 13.37 -19.63
CA ALA A 108 -7.89 14.43 -19.17
C ALA A 108 -6.66 13.83 -18.49
N ASP A 109 -5.47 14.26 -18.93
CA ASP A 109 -4.18 13.72 -18.50
C ASP A 109 -3.92 13.83 -16.98
N ASN A 110 -4.60 14.74 -16.28
CA ASN A 110 -4.42 14.99 -14.85
C ASN A 110 -5.69 14.78 -14.01
N ASP A 111 -6.63 13.94 -14.47
CA ASP A 111 -7.84 13.65 -13.70
C ASP A 111 -7.60 12.55 -12.66
N MET A 112 -7.55 12.92 -11.37
CA MET A 112 -7.31 11.98 -10.28
C MET A 112 -8.49 11.05 -10.01
N ALA A 113 -9.65 11.29 -10.61
CA ALA A 113 -10.79 10.41 -10.44
C ALA A 113 -10.55 9.00 -10.97
N VAL A 114 -9.60 8.82 -11.91
CA VAL A 114 -9.21 7.49 -12.43
C VAL A 114 -8.63 6.57 -11.35
N LEU A 115 -8.11 7.14 -10.25
CA LEU A 115 -7.56 6.40 -9.12
C LEU A 115 -8.57 6.20 -7.98
N ALA A 116 -9.75 6.84 -8.04
CA ALA A 116 -10.70 6.87 -6.92
C ALA A 116 -11.20 5.47 -6.52
N CYS A 117 -11.38 4.57 -7.50
CA CYS A 117 -11.83 3.22 -7.24
C CYS A 117 -10.73 2.25 -6.79
N LYS A 118 -9.46 2.68 -6.72
CA LYS A 118 -8.38 1.86 -6.16
C LYS A 118 -8.42 1.77 -4.64
N PHE A 119 -9.10 2.71 -3.98
CA PHE A 119 -9.34 2.64 -2.54
C PHE A 119 -10.17 1.38 -2.22
N TYR A 120 -9.77 0.69 -1.16
CA TYR A 120 -10.41 -0.53 -0.70
C TYR A 120 -10.41 -0.49 0.83
N ASN A 121 -11.41 -1.07 1.50
CA ASN A 121 -11.77 -0.88 2.94
C ASN A 121 -12.94 0.09 3.15
N ASP A 122 -14.07 -0.19 2.49
CA ASP A 122 -15.31 0.59 2.57
C ASP A 122 -15.90 0.66 4.00
N ALA A 123 -15.49 -0.25 4.89
CA ALA A 123 -15.83 -0.19 6.31
C ALA A 123 -15.17 1.01 7.02
N SER A 124 -14.02 1.47 6.52
CA SER A 124 -13.17 2.48 7.17
C SER A 124 -12.98 3.74 6.34
N LEU A 125 -13.42 3.78 5.08
CA LEU A 125 -13.33 4.96 4.24
C LEU A 125 -14.51 5.10 3.26
N THR A 126 -14.74 6.32 2.79
CA THR A 126 -15.59 6.56 1.61
C THR A 126 -14.88 7.52 0.67
N VAL A 127 -15.06 7.34 -0.64
CA VAL A 127 -14.52 8.24 -1.68
C VAL A 127 -15.68 8.81 -2.47
N VAL A 128 -15.72 10.13 -2.64
CA VAL A 128 -16.74 10.84 -3.43
C VAL A 128 -16.04 11.76 -4.41
N VAL A 129 -16.17 11.46 -5.70
CA VAL A 129 -15.65 12.29 -6.79
C VAL A 129 -16.66 13.40 -7.10
N ASN A 130 -16.23 14.66 -6.97
CA ASN A 130 -17.00 15.82 -7.42
C ASN A 130 -16.35 16.43 -8.68
N ASP A 131 -16.98 17.47 -9.24
CA ASP A 131 -16.49 18.14 -10.45
C ASP A 131 -15.03 18.60 -10.35
N ASN A 132 -14.62 19.19 -9.23
CA ASN A 132 -13.28 19.78 -9.07
C ASN A 132 -12.46 19.19 -7.91
N THR A 133 -13.06 18.31 -7.11
CA THR A 133 -12.45 17.82 -5.88
C THR A 133 -12.79 16.36 -5.66
N ILE A 134 -11.91 15.62 -5.00
CA ILE A 134 -12.23 14.30 -4.45
C ILE A 134 -12.34 14.47 -2.93
N LYS A 135 -13.45 13.99 -2.36
CA LYS A 135 -13.68 13.98 -0.92
C LYS A 135 -13.49 12.57 -0.39
N ILE A 136 -12.63 12.39 0.60
CA ILE A 136 -12.35 11.09 1.20
C ILE A 136 -12.63 11.18 2.69
N THR A 137 -13.52 10.35 3.22
CA THR A 137 -13.66 10.19 4.69
C THR A 137 -12.87 8.97 5.14
N SER A 138 -12.24 9.02 6.32
CA SER A 138 -11.42 7.92 6.82
C SER A 138 -11.50 7.80 8.35
N THR A 139 -11.61 6.57 8.84
CA THR A 139 -11.44 6.25 10.27
C THR A 139 -9.97 6.07 10.67
N SER A 140 -9.06 6.00 9.69
CA SER A 140 -7.63 5.78 9.89
C SER A 140 -7.31 4.48 10.65
N GLU A 141 -8.21 3.50 10.58
CA GLU A 141 -8.00 2.18 11.14
C GLU A 141 -7.37 1.27 10.06
N PRO A 142 -6.24 0.60 10.35
CA PRO A 142 -5.67 -0.35 9.41
C PRO A 142 -6.57 -1.58 9.22
N ASP A 143 -6.57 -2.14 8.03
CA ASP A 143 -7.25 -3.39 7.67
C ASP A 143 -6.42 -4.65 7.99
N HIS A 144 -5.25 -4.47 8.59
CA HIS A 144 -4.30 -5.53 8.88
C HIS A 144 -4.15 -5.80 10.37
N LYS A 145 -3.42 -6.88 10.70
CA LYS A 145 -3.10 -7.22 12.08
C LYS A 145 -2.16 -6.18 12.69
N SER A 146 -2.38 -5.84 13.95
CA SER A 146 -1.50 -4.93 14.69
C SER A 146 -1.47 -5.24 16.18
N MET A 147 -0.32 -5.03 16.80
CA MET A 147 -0.17 -5.07 18.25
C MET A 147 -0.86 -3.91 18.97
N TYR A 148 -1.25 -2.87 18.23
CA TYR A 148 -1.87 -1.67 18.77
C TYR A 148 -3.39 -1.77 18.91
N TYR A 149 -4.00 -2.83 18.38
CA TYR A 149 -5.36 -3.18 18.71
C TYR A 149 -5.48 -3.71 20.15
N ALA A 150 -6.67 -3.60 20.74
CA ALA A 150 -6.99 -4.28 21.98
C ALA A 150 -6.90 -5.81 21.79
N THR A 151 -6.42 -6.55 22.79
CA THR A 151 -6.22 -8.02 22.68
C THR A 151 -7.50 -8.81 22.40
N SER A 152 -8.67 -8.20 22.60
CA SER A 152 -9.98 -8.76 22.27
C SER A 152 -10.43 -8.50 20.82
N ASN A 153 -9.75 -7.62 20.10
CA ASN A 153 -10.04 -7.30 18.71
C ASN A 153 -9.56 -8.45 17.81
N SER A 154 -10.35 -8.82 16.80
CA SER A 154 -9.98 -9.85 15.83
C SER A 154 -8.71 -9.51 15.07
N LEU A 155 -8.37 -8.23 14.88
CA LEU A 155 -7.16 -7.76 14.22
C LEU A 155 -5.94 -7.62 15.16
N TYR A 156 -6.05 -8.04 16.43
CA TYR A 156 -4.88 -8.07 17.30
C TYR A 156 -3.88 -9.16 16.89
N GLN A 157 -2.60 -8.81 16.88
CA GLN A 157 -1.46 -9.73 16.80
C GLN A 157 -0.32 -9.18 17.64
N ALA A 158 0.34 -10.02 18.44
CA ALA A 158 1.55 -9.61 19.14
C ALA A 158 2.68 -9.34 18.15
N TYR A 159 3.54 -8.36 18.42
CA TYR A 159 4.68 -8.04 17.57
C TYR A 159 5.64 -9.22 17.44
N ASP A 160 5.99 -9.56 16.20
CA ASP A 160 6.82 -10.70 15.84
C ASP A 160 8.14 -10.29 15.17
N ASN A 161 8.39 -8.99 14.98
CA ASN A 161 9.57 -8.49 14.25
C ASN A 161 10.78 -8.12 15.16
N THR A 162 10.80 -8.59 16.42
CA THR A 162 11.86 -8.28 17.40
C THR A 162 13.29 -8.69 16.98
N ALA A 163 13.42 -9.63 16.04
CA ALA A 163 14.72 -10.06 15.55
C ALA A 163 15.38 -9.02 14.64
N ASN A 164 14.56 -8.22 13.93
CA ASN A 164 15.03 -7.21 12.98
C ASN A 164 15.07 -5.80 13.61
N ASP A 165 14.30 -5.58 14.68
CA ASP A 165 14.35 -4.35 15.48
C ASP A 165 14.63 -4.67 16.96
N PRO A 166 15.92 -4.80 17.36
CA PRO A 166 16.28 -5.08 18.75
C PRO A 166 16.01 -3.91 19.70
N ASP A 167 15.88 -2.69 19.17
CA ASP A 167 15.61 -1.47 19.93
C ASP A 167 14.11 -1.16 20.01
N PHE A 168 13.27 -2.06 19.48
CA PHE A 168 11.82 -1.94 19.48
C PHE A 168 11.26 -1.58 20.86
N LYS A 169 10.43 -0.54 20.87
CA LYS A 169 9.73 -0.05 22.04
C LYS A 169 8.31 0.35 21.69
N LYS A 170 7.37 -0.55 22.00
CA LYS A 170 5.94 -0.27 21.83
C LYS A 170 5.55 1.06 22.49
N ASN A 171 4.91 1.94 21.74
CA ASN A 171 4.27 3.12 22.32
C ASN A 171 3.07 2.70 23.19
N PRO A 172 2.69 3.45 24.23
CA PRO A 172 1.66 3.03 25.17
C PRO A 172 0.23 3.20 24.64
N ASN A 173 0.05 3.69 23.41
CA ASN A 173 -1.24 4.04 22.86
C ASN A 173 -1.93 2.82 22.22
N THR A 174 -3.17 3.01 21.78
CA THR A 174 -3.99 1.99 21.12
C THR A 174 -4.70 2.58 19.92
N ILE A 175 -4.92 1.79 18.87
CA ILE A 175 -5.70 2.21 17.71
C ILE A 175 -7.12 2.59 18.13
N GLY A 176 -7.61 3.71 17.61
CA GLY A 176 -9.00 4.13 17.74
C GLY A 176 -9.50 4.76 16.45
N ALA A 177 -10.80 4.61 16.18
CA ALA A 177 -11.44 5.21 15.02
C ALA A 177 -11.39 6.75 15.07
N MET A 178 -11.00 7.35 13.94
CA MET A 178 -10.98 8.79 13.68
C MET A 178 -12.18 9.21 12.82
N ASN A 179 -12.33 10.51 12.56
CA ASN A 179 -13.34 11.06 11.67
C ASN A 179 -12.71 12.00 10.63
N TYR A 180 -11.66 11.54 9.95
CA TYR A 180 -11.01 12.37 8.96
C TYR A 180 -11.93 12.67 7.78
N THR A 181 -11.86 13.90 7.28
CA THR A 181 -12.43 14.31 6.00
C THR A 181 -11.38 15.06 5.21
N PHE A 182 -10.91 14.45 4.14
CA PHE A 182 -10.02 15.02 3.13
C PHE A 182 -10.86 15.62 2.01
N THR A 183 -10.45 16.77 1.50
CA THR A 183 -10.97 17.36 0.27
C THR A 183 -9.77 17.81 -0.56
N ILE A 184 -9.43 17.02 -1.57
CA ILE A 184 -8.25 17.21 -2.41
C ILE A 184 -8.66 17.70 -3.82
N PRO A 185 -7.79 18.44 -4.53
CA PRO A 185 -8.02 18.79 -5.93
C PRO A 185 -8.15 17.54 -6.82
N ARG A 186 -9.18 17.49 -7.69
CA ARG A 186 -9.32 16.42 -8.70
C ARG A 186 -8.35 16.60 -9.86
N PHE A 187 -8.06 17.85 -10.23
CA PHE A 187 -7.14 18.22 -11.31
C PHE A 187 -5.95 18.99 -10.75
N PRO A 188 -5.03 18.31 -10.03
CA PRO A 188 -3.93 18.99 -9.37
C PRO A 188 -2.98 19.62 -10.40
N THR A 189 -2.40 20.75 -10.01
CA THR A 189 -1.40 21.49 -10.80
C THR A 189 -0.33 22.03 -9.86
N SER A 190 0.88 22.24 -10.40
CA SER A 190 2.01 22.81 -9.65
C SER A 190 1.65 24.18 -9.06
N ALA A 191 1.79 24.35 -7.76
CA ALA A 191 1.56 25.63 -7.10
C ALA A 191 2.75 26.58 -7.33
N SER A 192 2.47 27.87 -7.55
CA SER A 192 3.52 28.90 -7.63
C SER A 192 4.21 29.15 -6.28
N ASN A 193 3.49 28.90 -5.17
CA ASN A 193 4.02 28.98 -3.81
C ASN A 193 3.77 27.65 -3.12
N LYS A 194 4.83 26.86 -2.95
CA LYS A 194 4.81 25.55 -2.31
C LYS A 194 4.66 25.74 -0.81
N LYS A 195 3.83 24.91 -0.16
CA LYS A 195 3.57 24.99 1.28
C LYS A 195 4.13 23.75 1.95
N ALA A 196 4.89 23.95 3.02
CA ALA A 196 5.30 22.85 3.90
C ALA A 196 4.08 22.07 4.41
N THR A 197 4.28 20.79 4.66
CA THR A 197 3.31 19.96 5.36
C THR A 197 3.15 20.44 6.80
N GLY A 198 1.96 20.27 7.36
CA GLY A 198 1.71 20.51 8.79
C GLY A 198 2.11 19.29 9.61
N PHE A 199 2.05 19.42 10.94
CA PHE A 199 2.00 18.24 11.80
C PHE A 199 0.67 17.50 11.59
N GLY A 200 0.71 16.18 11.61
CA GLY A 200 -0.47 15.33 11.45
C GLY A 200 -0.67 14.86 10.01
N ALA A 201 -1.93 14.58 9.66
CA ALA A 201 -2.28 13.98 8.38
C ALA A 201 -1.98 14.92 7.21
N MET A 202 -1.05 14.50 6.34
CA MET A 202 -0.71 15.16 5.07
C MET A 202 -1.30 14.46 3.85
N GLY A 203 -1.94 13.31 4.05
CA GLY A 203 -2.52 12.50 3.00
C GLY A 203 -3.31 11.32 3.55
N VAL A 204 -3.89 10.54 2.64
CA VAL A 204 -4.67 9.33 2.95
C VAL A 204 -4.29 8.21 2.00
N SER A 205 -4.04 7.04 2.57
CA SER A 205 -3.67 5.83 1.82
C SER A 205 -4.88 5.01 1.39
N LEU A 206 -4.66 4.07 0.48
CA LEU A 206 -5.68 3.20 -0.10
C LEU A 206 -6.58 2.50 0.91
N ASN A 207 -6.05 2.13 2.08
CA ASN A 207 -6.75 1.34 3.11
C ASN A 207 -7.34 2.17 4.25
N SER A 208 -7.48 3.49 4.08
CA SER A 208 -7.95 4.48 5.08
C SER A 208 -6.86 5.10 5.95
N VAL A 209 -5.71 4.46 6.14
CA VAL A 209 -4.68 4.97 7.05
C VAL A 209 -4.07 6.27 6.51
N VAL A 210 -3.88 7.25 7.38
CA VAL A 210 -3.35 8.56 6.98
C VAL A 210 -1.83 8.56 6.85
N PHE A 211 -1.32 9.33 5.90
CA PHE A 211 0.12 9.62 5.77
C PHE A 211 0.48 10.80 6.66
N TYR A 212 1.55 10.66 7.44
CA TYR A 212 2.19 11.73 8.20
C TYR A 212 3.55 12.06 7.58
N ASN A 213 4.00 13.30 7.79
CA ASN A 213 5.26 13.76 7.25
C ASN A 213 6.46 13.17 8.01
N GLN A 214 7.67 13.43 7.52
CA GLN A 214 8.93 12.94 8.04
C GLN A 214 9.36 13.55 9.40
N VAL A 215 8.43 14.14 10.14
CA VAL A 215 8.70 14.87 11.38
C VAL A 215 7.88 14.27 12.51
N ALA A 216 8.57 13.97 13.62
CA ALA A 216 7.91 13.58 14.86
C ALA A 216 7.19 14.77 15.52
N ALA A 217 6.49 14.51 16.63
CA ALA A 217 5.93 15.57 17.44
C ALA A 217 7.02 16.58 17.89
N PRO A 218 6.69 17.87 18.10
CA PRO A 218 7.68 18.88 18.48
C PRO A 218 8.52 18.49 19.71
N GLY A 219 9.82 18.27 19.48
CA GLY A 219 10.78 17.89 20.52
C GLY A 219 11.19 16.41 20.52
N ASP A 220 10.52 15.58 19.71
CA ASP A 220 10.85 14.17 19.53
C ASP A 220 11.71 13.97 18.27
N ASP A 221 12.37 12.81 18.19
CA ASP A 221 13.21 12.40 17.06
C ASP A 221 12.49 11.31 16.26
N ILE A 222 12.27 11.56 14.96
CA ILE A 222 11.58 10.62 14.07
C ILE A 222 12.35 9.30 13.94
N LEU A 223 13.69 9.30 14.08
CA LEU A 223 14.48 8.08 14.01
C LEU A 223 14.25 7.18 15.24
N GLU A 224 13.97 7.77 16.40
CA GLU A 224 13.58 7.02 17.59
C GLU A 224 12.13 6.50 17.49
N GLU A 225 11.27 7.24 16.78
CA GLU A 225 9.87 6.88 16.55
C GLU A 225 9.73 5.65 15.64
N LEU A 226 10.66 5.41 14.72
CA LEU A 226 10.72 4.20 13.88
C LEU A 226 10.70 2.91 14.72
N HIS A 227 11.34 2.91 15.89
CA HIS A 227 11.37 1.77 16.81
C HIS A 227 10.03 1.52 17.54
N THR A 228 9.01 2.31 17.23
CA THR A 228 7.67 2.13 17.78
C THR A 228 6.68 1.58 16.76
N PHE A 229 7.08 1.42 15.49
CA PHE A 229 6.19 0.93 14.45
C PHE A 229 5.89 -0.56 14.62
N ASP A 230 4.68 -0.95 14.26
CA ASP A 230 4.33 -2.36 14.19
C ASP A 230 4.96 -3.03 12.96
N GLN A 231 4.65 -4.30 12.73
CA GLN A 231 5.22 -5.08 11.63
C GLN A 231 4.86 -4.54 10.23
N TYR A 232 3.89 -3.63 10.12
CA TYR A 232 3.51 -2.95 8.88
C TYR A 232 3.80 -1.45 8.89
N ALA A 233 4.82 -1.06 9.66
CA ALA A 233 5.45 0.25 9.59
C ALA A 233 4.55 1.44 9.97
N GLY A 234 3.55 1.21 10.83
CA GLY A 234 2.74 2.28 11.39
C GLY A 234 2.53 2.15 12.89
N HIS A 235 1.94 3.19 13.48
CA HIS A 235 1.63 3.23 14.90
C HIS A 235 0.56 4.29 15.24
N PRO A 236 -0.09 4.23 16.41
CA PRO A 236 -1.08 5.22 16.81
C PRO A 236 -0.49 6.40 17.60
N THR A 237 -1.04 7.59 17.34
CA THR A 237 -0.90 8.76 18.22
C THR A 237 -1.55 8.52 19.58
N ASN A 238 -1.37 9.45 20.53
CA ASN A 238 -2.03 9.40 21.85
C ASN A 238 -3.56 9.56 21.81
N THR A 239 -4.13 9.99 20.68
CA THR A 239 -5.57 10.01 20.45
C THR A 239 -6.08 8.73 19.79
N GLY A 240 -5.16 7.88 19.32
CA GLY A 240 -5.43 6.60 18.67
C GLY A 240 -5.33 6.60 17.15
N SER A 241 -4.95 7.73 16.53
CA SER A 241 -4.85 7.83 15.07
C SER A 241 -3.66 7.01 14.59
N TYR A 242 -3.92 5.85 14.00
CA TYR A 242 -2.89 5.05 13.34
C TYR A 242 -2.46 5.72 12.04
N HIS A 243 -1.16 5.76 11.75
CA HIS A 243 -0.62 6.48 10.61
C HIS A 243 0.70 5.87 10.12
N TYR A 244 1.08 6.22 8.90
CA TYR A 244 2.35 5.86 8.28
C TYR A 244 3.23 7.10 8.09
N HIS A 245 4.50 6.98 8.47
CA HIS A 245 5.56 7.93 8.12
C HIS A 245 6.43 7.43 6.96
N ILE A 246 6.46 6.12 6.76
CA ILE A 246 7.31 5.41 5.80
C ILE A 246 6.46 4.46 4.97
N GLU A 247 7.09 3.62 4.14
CA GLU A 247 6.43 2.60 3.33
C GLU A 247 5.41 1.77 4.13
N PRO A 248 4.11 1.82 3.75
CA PRO A 248 3.11 0.91 4.27
C PRO A 248 3.34 -0.48 3.70
N THR A 249 4.17 -1.30 4.36
CA THR A 249 4.56 -2.61 3.82
C THR A 249 3.38 -3.54 3.63
N TRP A 250 2.32 -3.41 4.43
CA TRP A 250 1.06 -4.13 4.17
C TRP A 250 0.50 -3.84 2.77
N LEU A 251 0.49 -2.57 2.35
CA LEU A 251 -0.04 -2.18 1.04
C LEU A 251 0.88 -2.66 -0.09
N THR A 252 2.20 -2.53 0.06
CA THR A 252 3.13 -2.93 -1.00
C THR A 252 3.26 -4.45 -1.12
N GLU A 253 3.14 -5.20 -0.03
CA GLU A 253 3.01 -6.67 -0.06
C GLU A 253 1.70 -7.11 -0.74
N LEU A 254 0.60 -6.39 -0.52
CA LEU A 254 -0.71 -6.74 -1.02
C LEU A 254 -0.94 -6.34 -2.49
N LYS A 255 -0.43 -5.17 -2.89
CA LYS A 255 -0.77 -4.51 -4.16
C LYS A 255 0.44 -4.35 -5.10
N GLY A 256 1.64 -4.67 -4.64
CA GLY A 256 2.89 -4.47 -5.37
C GLY A 256 3.63 -3.19 -4.98
N SER A 257 4.96 -3.19 -5.15
CA SER A 257 5.84 -2.08 -4.75
C SER A 257 5.88 -0.91 -5.75
N ASP A 258 5.22 -1.01 -6.90
CA ASP A 258 5.08 0.05 -7.91
C ASP A 258 3.66 0.64 -7.96
N THR A 259 2.80 0.23 -7.03
CA THR A 259 1.38 0.55 -7.02
C THR A 259 1.10 1.96 -6.52
N PHE A 260 -0.08 2.48 -6.87
CA PHE A 260 -0.64 3.68 -6.26
C PHE A 260 -0.98 3.39 -4.78
N LEU A 261 -0.50 4.20 -3.85
CA LEU A 261 -0.67 4.00 -2.41
C LEU A 261 -1.63 4.99 -1.76
N GLY A 262 -1.98 6.09 -2.44
CA GLY A 262 -2.93 7.09 -1.95
C GLY A 262 -2.59 8.51 -2.39
N PHE A 263 -3.22 9.50 -1.77
CA PHE A 263 -3.06 10.91 -2.15
C PHE A 263 -2.45 11.73 -1.02
N LEU A 264 -1.62 12.72 -1.38
CA LEU A 264 -1.34 13.86 -0.50
C LEU A 264 -2.43 14.94 -0.65
N LEU A 265 -2.50 15.90 0.29
CA LEU A 265 -3.56 16.93 0.31
C LEU A 265 -3.65 17.78 -0.95
N ASP A 266 -2.57 17.90 -1.71
CA ASP A 266 -2.54 18.64 -2.97
C ASP A 266 -3.11 17.89 -4.17
N GLY A 267 -3.55 16.64 -3.95
CA GLY A 267 -4.23 15.81 -4.92
C GLY A 267 -3.30 14.97 -5.79
N PHE A 268 -1.98 15.16 -5.71
CA PHE A 268 -1.07 14.31 -6.47
C PHE A 268 -0.94 12.92 -5.83
N PRO A 269 -0.82 11.87 -6.65
CA PRO A 269 -0.75 10.50 -6.16
C PRO A 269 0.63 10.21 -5.55
N VAL A 270 0.64 9.26 -4.60
CA VAL A 270 1.83 8.66 -4.00
C VAL A 270 1.93 7.23 -4.53
N TYR A 271 3.07 6.85 -5.07
CA TYR A 271 3.38 5.48 -5.49
C TYR A 271 4.41 4.83 -4.58
N GLY A 272 4.50 3.50 -4.64
CA GLY A 272 5.48 2.72 -3.89
C GLY A 272 6.94 2.95 -4.34
N PRO A 273 7.91 2.20 -3.78
CA PRO A 273 9.33 2.41 -4.02
C PRO A 273 9.86 2.02 -5.39
N TYR A 274 9.03 1.48 -6.28
CA TYR A 274 9.43 1.10 -7.62
C TYR A 274 8.62 1.84 -8.68
N GLU A 275 9.22 2.07 -9.83
CA GLU A 275 8.54 2.51 -11.05
C GLU A 275 9.16 1.72 -12.21
N ASN A 276 8.34 1.03 -13.01
CA ASN A 276 8.81 0.26 -14.17
C ASN A 276 9.91 -0.77 -13.81
N ASP A 277 9.71 -1.52 -12.72
CA ASP A 277 10.67 -2.50 -12.16
C ASP A 277 12.02 -1.91 -11.70
N VAL A 278 12.14 -0.59 -11.58
CA VAL A 278 13.33 0.10 -11.08
C VAL A 278 13.05 0.71 -9.71
N GLU A 279 13.93 0.47 -8.75
CA GLU A 279 13.88 1.13 -7.43
C GLU A 279 14.11 2.63 -7.61
N ILE A 280 13.20 3.43 -7.08
CA ILE A 280 13.27 4.89 -7.09
C ILE A 280 14.05 5.34 -5.86
N THR A 281 15.03 6.20 -6.08
CA THR A 281 15.89 6.76 -5.04
C THR A 281 15.73 8.28 -4.96
N ASN A 282 16.24 8.89 -3.89
CA ASN A 282 16.19 10.35 -3.76
C ASN A 282 16.93 11.09 -4.89
N ASP A 283 17.88 10.45 -5.57
CA ASP A 283 18.59 11.03 -6.72
C ASP A 283 17.69 11.16 -7.97
N ASP A 284 16.59 10.40 -8.01
CA ASP A 284 15.60 10.41 -9.09
C ASP A 284 14.48 11.46 -8.86
N LEU A 285 14.37 11.97 -7.62
CA LEU A 285 13.26 12.80 -7.16
C LEU A 285 13.65 14.28 -7.02
N ASP A 286 12.65 15.15 -7.08
CA ASP A 286 12.80 16.57 -6.78
C ASP A 286 12.75 16.86 -5.26
N ASP A 287 12.94 18.13 -4.89
CA ASP A 287 12.95 18.57 -3.49
C ASP A 287 11.63 18.30 -2.74
N TYR A 288 10.52 18.04 -3.44
CA TYR A 288 9.22 17.70 -2.85
C TYR A 288 9.00 16.18 -2.76
N HIS A 289 9.99 15.39 -3.19
CA HIS A 289 10.00 13.94 -3.17
C HIS A 289 9.10 13.28 -4.23
N GLY A 290 9.02 13.91 -5.41
CA GLY A 290 8.34 13.36 -6.56
C GLY A 290 9.04 13.68 -7.88
N HIS A 291 8.48 13.20 -8.98
CA HIS A 291 8.91 13.55 -10.34
C HIS A 291 7.73 13.55 -11.30
N THR A 292 7.94 14.04 -12.51
CA THR A 292 6.95 13.90 -13.60
C THR A 292 7.35 12.74 -14.50
N GLY A 293 6.52 11.71 -14.56
CA GLY A 293 6.80 10.47 -15.30
C GLY A 293 5.53 9.78 -15.74
N VAL A 294 5.68 8.81 -16.65
CA VAL A 294 4.57 7.94 -17.08
C VAL A 294 4.33 6.87 -16.03
N THR A 295 3.06 6.63 -15.71
CA THR A 295 2.66 5.52 -14.82
C THR A 295 1.65 4.64 -15.54
N ALA A 296 1.37 3.46 -14.98
CA ALA A 296 0.29 2.59 -15.50
C ALA A 296 -1.06 3.32 -15.56
N ASP A 297 -1.30 4.25 -14.63
CA ASP A 297 -2.55 5.02 -14.51
C ASP A 297 -2.55 6.29 -15.35
N PHE A 298 -1.36 6.86 -15.62
CA PHE A 298 -1.20 8.10 -16.38
C PHE A 298 -0.19 7.90 -17.53
N PRO A 299 -0.61 7.34 -18.67
CA PRO A 299 0.28 7.07 -19.80
C PRO A 299 0.79 8.33 -20.50
N ALA A 300 0.12 9.48 -20.33
CA ALA A 300 0.61 10.78 -20.77
C ALA A 300 1.65 11.40 -19.81
N GLY A 301 1.80 10.79 -18.63
CA GLY A 301 2.65 11.23 -17.55
C GLY A 301 2.03 12.29 -16.65
N ILE A 302 2.36 12.21 -15.37
CA ILE A 302 1.92 13.18 -14.35
C ILE A 302 3.01 13.35 -13.30
N TYR A 303 3.00 14.50 -12.62
CA TYR A 303 3.73 14.62 -11.37
C TYR A 303 3.15 13.66 -10.32
N HIS A 304 3.99 12.92 -9.64
CA HIS A 304 3.60 12.04 -8.55
C HIS A 304 4.73 11.89 -7.54
N TYR A 305 4.37 11.58 -6.29
CA TYR A 305 5.33 11.30 -5.23
C TYR A 305 5.71 9.84 -5.23
N HIS A 306 6.90 9.53 -4.74
CA HIS A 306 7.31 8.17 -4.45
C HIS A 306 7.60 8.01 -2.97
N ILE A 307 7.27 6.83 -2.46
CA ILE A 307 7.86 6.35 -1.22
C ILE A 307 9.27 5.86 -1.51
N THR A 308 10.28 6.24 -0.76
CA THR A 308 11.66 5.70 -0.88
C THR A 308 12.13 5.08 0.43
N THR A 309 13.22 4.30 0.34
CA THR A 309 13.84 3.64 1.49
C THR A 309 14.61 4.62 2.39
N ASP A 310 15.11 5.71 1.81
CA ASP A 310 15.87 6.74 2.50
C ASP A 310 14.97 7.90 2.95
N PHE A 311 15.37 8.57 4.05
CA PHE A 311 14.72 9.81 4.48
C PHE A 311 14.67 10.83 3.32
N PRO A 312 13.55 11.53 3.07
CA PRO A 312 12.36 11.72 3.93
C PRO A 312 11.19 10.75 3.68
N TRP A 313 11.43 9.64 2.98
CA TRP A 313 10.49 8.56 2.70
C TRP A 313 9.30 8.93 1.82
N ILE A 314 8.42 9.86 2.18
CA ILE A 314 7.17 10.12 1.43
C ILE A 314 7.13 11.55 0.86
N ASN A 315 7.52 12.55 1.66
CA ASN A 315 7.41 13.96 1.29
C ASN A 315 8.65 14.73 1.71
N GLY A 316 9.16 15.58 0.83
CA GLY A 316 10.32 16.44 1.07
C GLY A 316 9.93 17.79 1.66
N ASP A 317 10.14 18.85 0.89
CA ASP A 317 10.00 20.24 1.32
C ASP A 317 8.55 20.77 1.27
N GLY A 318 7.55 19.88 1.20
CA GLY A 318 6.12 20.22 1.24
C GLY A 318 5.35 19.78 0.00
N TYR A 319 4.16 20.34 -0.17
CA TYR A 319 3.27 20.03 -1.28
C TYR A 319 3.74 20.68 -2.59
N TYR A 320 3.83 19.87 -3.64
CA TYR A 320 4.06 20.30 -5.02
C TYR A 320 2.85 21.09 -5.55
N GLY A 321 1.64 20.64 -5.31
CA GLY A 321 0.41 21.31 -5.74
C GLY A 321 -0.14 22.30 -4.72
N THR A 322 -1.36 22.79 -5.00
CA THR A 322 -2.12 23.57 -4.01
C THR A 322 -2.86 22.60 -3.10
N ALA A 323 -2.40 22.47 -1.85
CA ALA A 323 -3.07 21.65 -0.85
C ALA A 323 -4.55 22.04 -0.68
N GLY A 324 -5.40 21.02 -0.66
CA GLY A 324 -6.79 21.09 -0.24
C GLY A 324 -6.90 21.17 1.29
N THR A 325 -7.86 20.46 1.87
CA THR A 325 -8.14 20.52 3.32
C THR A 325 -8.28 19.14 3.94
N VAL A 326 -7.91 19.04 5.21
CA VAL A 326 -8.23 17.90 6.08
C VAL A 326 -8.85 18.43 7.37
N THR A 327 -9.87 17.75 7.86
CA THR A 327 -10.43 17.92 9.21
C THR A 327 -10.45 16.58 9.93
N GLN A 328 -10.34 16.60 11.26
CA GLN A 328 -10.44 15.44 12.15
C GLN A 328 -11.50 15.71 13.22
#